data_AF-A0A3B0JBS1-F1
#
_entry.id   AF-A0A3B0JBS1-F1
#
_cell.length_a   1.000
_cell.length_b   1.000
_cell.length_c   1.000
_cell.angle_alpha   90.00
_cell.angle_beta   90.00
_cell.angle_gamma   90.00
#
_symmetry.space_group_name_H-M   'P 1'
#
loop_
_entity.id
_entity.type
_entity.pdbx_description
1 polymer ?
#
loop_
_entity_poly.entity_id
_entity_poly.type
_entity_poly.pdbx_seq_one_letter_code
_entity_poly.pdbx_strand_id
1 'polypeptide(L)'
;MINKLKRHKPCAVILKYSLSTLFFISFTATAHQYQKIADLIEQRLSYMKYIAKYKFEKQLSVEDRTQENKVILNSINKAEILGLDKKSIKPFMISQINAAKAIQYRYKADWLAMPEKIVQHDDLAVIRLKISKLTDDIIQLIAKELKNNGQIKNQICSYINKIQLHNLKVADKKIICSSLEQISLKNKNTTSKK
;
A
#
# COMPACT_ATOMS: atom_id res chain seq x y z
N MET A 1 77.41 -50.26 -7.09
CA MET A 1 76.46 -51.18 -7.74
C MET A 1 75.03 -50.71 -7.49
N ILE A 2 74.33 -50.31 -8.57
CA ILE A 2 72.96 -50.67 -8.95
C ILE A 2 71.83 -50.56 -7.88
N ASN A 3 70.88 -49.63 -8.15
CA ASN A 3 69.40 -49.69 -8.00
C ASN A 3 68.79 -49.95 -6.60
N LYS A 4 67.58 -49.49 -6.23
CA LYS A 4 66.43 -48.95 -6.97
C LYS A 4 65.49 -48.22 -5.98
N LEU A 5 65.00 -47.06 -6.41
CA LEU A 5 63.67 -46.46 -6.21
C LEU A 5 62.68 -47.13 -5.22
N LYS A 6 62.10 -46.33 -4.33
CA LYS A 6 60.68 -45.91 -4.46
C LYS A 6 60.34 -44.64 -3.68
N ARG A 7 59.64 -43.76 -4.39
CA ARG A 7 59.10 -42.45 -4.01
C ARG A 7 57.91 -42.60 -3.06
N HIS A 8 57.65 -41.60 -2.22
CA HIS A 8 56.45 -40.75 -2.31
C HIS A 8 56.70 -39.44 -1.52
N LYS A 9 56.53 -38.31 -2.22
CA LYS A 9 56.53 -36.93 -1.69
C LYS A 9 55.06 -36.49 -1.45
N PRO A 10 54.79 -35.21 -1.16
CA PRO A 10 54.90 -34.51 0.13
C PRO A 10 53.50 -33.96 0.53
N CYS A 11 53.32 -33.43 1.74
CA CYS A 11 52.15 -32.57 1.98
C CYS A 11 52.58 -31.33 2.77
N ALA A 12 52.96 -30.30 2.00
CA ALA A 12 53.07 -28.95 2.50
C ALA A 12 51.63 -28.38 2.58
N VAL A 13 51.14 -28.21 3.80
CA VAL A 13 49.86 -27.53 4.06
C VAL A 13 50.15 -26.03 4.14
N ILE A 14 49.94 -25.31 3.03
CA ILE A 14 49.91 -23.86 3.02
C ILE A 14 48.47 -23.42 3.28
N LEU A 15 48.24 -22.90 4.48
CA LEU A 15 47.00 -22.29 4.94
C LEU A 15 46.73 -21.00 4.13
N LYS A 16 45.84 -21.07 3.15
CA LYS A 16 45.35 -19.90 2.40
C LYS A 16 44.04 -19.43 3.02
N TYR A 17 44.08 -18.35 3.81
CA TYR A 17 42.88 -17.63 4.20
C TYR A 17 42.31 -16.89 2.99
N SER A 18 41.18 -17.37 2.47
CA SER A 18 40.41 -16.71 1.42
C SER A 18 39.52 -15.65 2.05
N LEU A 19 39.80 -14.38 1.74
CA LEU A 19 38.90 -13.25 1.94
C LEU A 19 37.67 -13.47 1.05
N SER A 20 36.57 -13.97 1.61
CA SER A 20 35.26 -13.97 0.93
C SER A 20 34.39 -12.89 1.57
N THR A 21 34.28 -11.78 0.88
CA THR A 21 33.50 -10.60 1.23
C THR A 21 32.00 -10.92 1.27
N LEU A 22 31.38 -10.73 2.44
CA LEU A 22 29.94 -10.71 2.63
C LEU A 22 29.33 -9.59 1.77
N PHE A 23 28.60 -9.95 0.71
CA PHE A 23 27.73 -9.03 -0.03
C PHE A 23 26.26 -9.45 0.19
N PHE A 24 25.73 -9.20 1.39
CA PHE A 24 24.34 -9.47 1.75
C PHE A 24 23.68 -8.24 2.35
N ILE A 25 23.57 -7.12 1.61
CA ILE A 25 22.75 -5.99 2.08
C ILE A 25 22.09 -5.31 0.89
N SER A 26 20.86 -5.72 0.53
CA SER A 26 19.95 -4.88 -0.28
C SER A 26 18.47 -5.27 -0.18
N PHE A 27 18.10 -6.39 0.45
CA PHE A 27 16.70 -6.87 0.42
C PHE A 27 15.76 -6.23 1.48
N THR A 28 16.26 -5.57 2.51
CA THR A 28 15.44 -5.07 3.62
C THR A 28 14.70 -3.76 3.31
N ALA A 29 15.24 -2.93 2.41
CA ALA A 29 14.70 -1.59 2.14
C ALA A 29 13.33 -1.63 1.43
N THR A 30 13.09 -2.59 0.54
CA THR A 30 11.84 -2.72 -0.22
C THR A 30 10.70 -3.30 0.63
N ALA A 31 10.99 -4.27 1.50
CA ALA A 31 10.01 -4.84 2.43
C ALA A 31 9.43 -3.78 3.37
N HIS A 32 10.27 -2.87 3.88
CA HIS A 32 9.83 -1.76 4.72
C HIS A 32 8.89 -0.80 3.98
N GLN A 33 9.15 -0.51 2.71
CA GLN A 33 8.31 0.35 1.88
C GLN A 33 6.93 -0.27 1.60
N TYR A 34 6.86 -1.58 1.33
CA TYR A 34 5.60 -2.29 1.11
C TYR A 34 4.70 -2.30 2.34
N GLN A 35 5.29 -2.58 3.51
CA GLN A 35 4.59 -2.50 4.77
C GLN A 35 4.04 -1.09 5.00
N LYS A 36 4.87 -0.06 4.80
CA LYS A 36 4.47 1.33 4.97
C LYS A 36 3.27 1.73 4.11
N ILE A 37 3.18 1.25 2.87
CA ILE A 37 2.00 1.51 2.01
C ILE A 37 0.75 0.88 2.61
N ALA A 38 0.84 -0.37 3.07
CA ALA A 38 -0.28 -1.06 3.72
C ALA A 38 -0.71 -0.35 5.02
N ASP A 39 0.25 0.08 5.85
CA ASP A 39 -0.01 0.80 7.10
C ASP A 39 -0.76 2.13 6.84
N LEU A 40 -0.42 2.85 5.77
CA LEU A 40 -1.14 4.07 5.39
C LEU A 40 -2.57 3.78 4.91
N ILE A 41 -2.78 2.67 4.19
CA ILE A 41 -4.14 2.24 3.79
C ILE A 41 -4.96 1.88 5.02
N GLU A 42 -4.38 1.14 5.97
CA GLU A 42 -5.01 0.83 7.26
C GLU A 42 -5.40 2.10 8.02
N GLN A 43 -4.45 3.03 8.21
CA GLN A 43 -4.70 4.31 8.86
C GLN A 43 -5.82 5.08 8.17
N ARG A 44 -5.81 5.14 6.83
CA ARG A 44 -6.85 5.82 6.05
C ARG A 44 -8.23 5.22 6.29
N LEU A 45 -8.33 3.88 6.31
CA LEU A 45 -9.58 3.16 6.54
C LEU A 45 -10.04 3.23 8.01
N SER A 46 -9.11 3.37 8.97
CA SER A 46 -9.45 3.49 10.39
C SER A 46 -10.31 4.71 10.71
N TYR A 47 -10.15 5.81 9.96
CA TYR A 47 -10.98 7.01 10.11
C TYR A 47 -12.46 6.79 9.76
N MET A 48 -12.80 5.69 9.09
CA MET A 48 -14.17 5.43 8.65
C MET A 48 -15.14 5.19 9.80
N LYS A 49 -14.66 4.78 10.98
CA LYS A 49 -15.47 4.75 12.21
C LYS A 49 -15.99 6.15 12.55
N TYR A 50 -15.11 7.15 12.57
CA TYR A 50 -15.48 8.53 12.93
C TYR A 50 -16.35 9.20 11.86
N ILE A 51 -16.10 8.93 10.58
CA ILE A 51 -16.98 9.39 9.50
C ILE A 51 -18.36 8.74 9.61
N ALA A 52 -18.42 7.43 9.87
CA ALA A 52 -19.68 6.74 10.10
C ALA A 52 -20.45 7.38 11.25
N LYS A 53 -19.76 7.69 12.37
CA LYS A 53 -20.35 8.29 13.56
C LYS A 53 -20.96 9.65 13.25
N TYR A 54 -20.17 10.54 12.65
CA TYR A 54 -20.65 11.85 12.21
C TYR A 54 -21.89 11.75 11.33
N LYS A 55 -21.88 10.85 10.34
CA LYS A 55 -23.01 10.65 9.43
C LYS A 55 -24.21 10.03 10.13
N PHE A 56 -24.01 9.12 11.07
CA PHE A 56 -25.07 8.51 11.86
C PHE A 56 -25.79 9.55 12.72
N GLU A 57 -25.05 10.37 13.46
CA GLU A 57 -25.61 11.41 14.34
C GLU A 57 -26.30 12.54 13.57
N LYS A 58 -25.78 12.87 12.38
CA LYS A 58 -26.37 13.88 11.50
C LYS A 58 -27.39 13.32 10.49
N GLN A 59 -27.74 12.04 10.59
CA GLN A 59 -28.67 11.35 9.68
C GLN A 59 -28.30 11.49 8.19
N LEU A 60 -27.00 11.49 7.88
CA LEU A 60 -26.49 11.60 6.53
C LEU A 60 -26.28 10.23 5.88
N SER A 61 -26.40 10.22 4.55
CA SER A 61 -26.11 9.06 3.70
C SER A 61 -24.62 8.69 3.72
N VAL A 62 -24.32 7.40 3.59
CA VAL A 62 -22.93 6.92 3.47
C VAL A 62 -22.34 7.32 2.12
N GLU A 63 -23.12 7.29 1.05
CA GLU A 63 -22.78 7.84 -0.24
C GLU A 63 -22.78 9.37 -0.21
N ASP A 64 -21.73 9.94 -0.78
CA ASP A 64 -21.62 11.36 -1.05
C ASP A 64 -20.90 11.49 -2.39
N ARG A 65 -21.67 11.52 -3.49
CA ARG A 65 -21.10 11.48 -4.85
C ARG A 65 -20.20 12.68 -5.13
N THR A 66 -20.53 13.84 -4.57
CA THR A 66 -19.70 15.06 -4.69
C THR A 66 -18.35 14.85 -4.02
N GLN A 67 -18.33 14.32 -2.78
CA GLN A 67 -17.08 14.02 -2.08
C GLN A 67 -16.30 12.87 -2.73
N GLU A 68 -16.97 11.80 -3.17
CA GLU A 68 -16.34 10.68 -3.89
C GLU A 68 -15.61 11.18 -5.14
N ASN A 69 -16.28 11.99 -5.97
CA ASN A 69 -15.71 12.56 -7.18
C ASN A 69 -14.53 13.48 -6.86
N LYS A 70 -14.62 14.32 -5.82
CA LYS A 70 -13.52 15.17 -5.37
C LYS A 70 -12.28 14.35 -4.99
N VAL A 71 -12.46 13.28 -4.23
CA VAL A 71 -11.35 12.38 -3.84
C VAL A 71 -10.71 11.73 -5.06
N ILE A 72 -11.52 11.22 -6.00
CA ILE A 72 -11.03 10.57 -7.21
C ILE A 72 -10.25 11.56 -8.08
N LEU A 73 -10.80 12.75 -8.34
CA LEU A 73 -10.15 13.76 -9.19
C LEU A 73 -8.84 14.26 -8.59
N ASN A 74 -8.82 14.57 -7.29
CA ASN A 74 -7.59 14.99 -6.61
C ASN A 74 -6.51 13.91 -6.69
N SER A 75 -6.89 12.64 -6.49
CA SER A 75 -5.97 11.51 -6.55
C SER A 75 -5.43 11.28 -7.95
N ILE A 76 -6.27 11.42 -8.99
CA ILE A 76 -5.85 11.35 -10.39
C ILE A 76 -4.85 12.46 -10.72
N ASN A 77 -5.14 13.70 -10.32
CA ASN A 77 -4.25 14.84 -10.57
C ASN A 77 -2.89 14.65 -9.88
N LYS A 78 -2.91 14.22 -8.61
CA LYS A 78 -1.69 13.91 -7.84
C LYS A 78 -0.88 12.79 -8.51
N ALA A 79 -1.54 11.73 -8.93
CA ALA A 79 -0.92 10.59 -9.61
C ALA A 79 -0.26 11.01 -10.92
N GLU A 80 -0.92 11.86 -11.73
CA GLU A 80 -0.35 12.37 -12.97
C GLU A 80 0.90 13.23 -12.73
N ILE A 81 0.87 14.14 -11.75
CA ILE A 81 2.05 14.95 -11.35
C ILE A 81 3.21 14.04 -10.95
N LEU A 82 2.92 12.89 -10.33
CA LEU A 82 3.92 11.90 -9.93
C LEU A 82 4.34 10.95 -11.07
N GLY A 83 3.77 11.06 -12.27
CA GLY A 83 4.12 10.25 -13.43
C GLY A 83 3.42 8.89 -13.51
N LEU A 84 2.33 8.70 -12.76
CA LEU A 84 1.46 7.52 -12.89
C LEU A 84 0.44 7.71 -14.02
N ASP A 85 -0.02 6.60 -14.60
CA ASP A 85 -1.12 6.65 -15.57
C ASP A 85 -2.46 6.91 -14.87
N LYS A 86 -3.19 7.93 -15.35
CA LYS A 86 -4.48 8.37 -14.78
C LYS A 86 -5.58 7.30 -14.83
N LYS A 87 -5.56 6.44 -15.86
CA LYS A 87 -6.58 5.39 -16.03
C LYS A 87 -6.28 4.23 -15.07
N SER A 88 -5.00 3.94 -14.86
CA SER A 88 -4.53 2.86 -13.98
C SER A 88 -4.82 3.11 -12.49
N ILE A 89 -4.74 4.38 -12.02
CA ILE A 89 -4.96 4.71 -10.60
C ILE A 89 -6.44 4.77 -10.20
N LYS A 90 -7.34 5.08 -11.15
CA LYS A 90 -8.76 5.31 -10.86
C LYS A 90 -9.46 4.10 -10.23
N PRO A 91 -9.30 2.85 -10.72
CA PRO A 91 -9.87 1.66 -10.09
C PRO A 91 -9.41 1.49 -8.63
N PHE A 92 -8.14 1.76 -8.34
CA PHE A 92 -7.61 1.69 -6.98
C PHE A 92 -8.31 2.68 -6.05
N MET A 93 -8.51 3.92 -6.48
CA MET A 93 -9.24 4.91 -5.67
C MET A 93 -10.70 4.52 -5.43
N ILE A 94 -11.38 3.98 -6.45
CA ILE A 94 -12.75 3.49 -6.32
C ILE A 94 -12.82 2.32 -5.33
N SER A 95 -11.88 1.38 -5.38
CA SER A 95 -11.84 0.25 -4.44
C SER A 95 -11.72 0.70 -2.99
N GLN A 96 -10.85 1.68 -2.73
CA GLN A 96 -10.63 2.23 -1.40
C GLN A 96 -11.83 3.06 -0.89
N ILE A 97 -12.56 3.72 -1.79
CA ILE A 97 -13.84 4.39 -1.47
C ILE A 97 -14.92 3.35 -1.14
N ASN A 98 -15.01 2.27 -1.91
CA ASN A 98 -16.00 1.21 -1.67
C ASN A 98 -15.74 0.49 -0.35
N ALA A 99 -14.49 0.13 -0.05
CA ALA A 99 -14.11 -0.43 1.25
C ALA A 99 -14.43 0.53 2.40
N ALA A 100 -14.15 1.83 2.23
CA ALA A 100 -14.48 2.86 3.20
C ALA A 100 -16.00 2.96 3.46
N LYS A 101 -16.83 2.88 2.41
CA LYS A 101 -18.29 2.85 2.55
C LYS A 101 -18.77 1.58 3.22
N ALA A 102 -18.21 0.43 2.87
CA ALA A 102 -18.57 -0.85 3.48
C ALA A 102 -18.30 -0.85 5.00
N ILE A 103 -17.17 -0.28 5.44
CA ILE A 103 -16.88 -0.08 6.87
C ILE A 103 -17.95 0.81 7.51
N GLN A 104 -18.28 1.96 6.88
CA GLN A 104 -19.28 2.89 7.41
C GLN A 104 -20.67 2.24 7.54
N TYR A 105 -21.09 1.49 6.53
CA TYR A 105 -22.36 0.77 6.55
C TYR A 105 -22.47 -0.22 7.69
N ARG A 106 -21.41 -1.01 7.92
CA ARG A 106 -21.38 -2.01 8.99
C ARG A 106 -21.42 -1.34 10.37
N TYR A 107 -20.67 -0.26 10.59
CA TYR A 107 -20.80 0.53 11.82
C TYR A 107 -22.21 1.09 12.03
N LYS A 108 -22.82 1.66 10.98
CA LYS A 108 -24.19 2.16 11.08
C LYS A 108 -25.16 1.03 11.44
N ALA A 109 -24.99 -0.17 10.87
CA ALA A 109 -25.81 -1.33 11.21
C ALA A 109 -25.62 -1.77 12.66
N ASP A 110 -24.37 -1.89 13.13
CA ASP A 110 -24.06 -2.25 14.51
C ASP A 110 -24.70 -1.28 15.51
N TRP A 111 -24.63 0.03 15.24
CA TRP A 111 -25.18 1.06 16.11
C TRP A 111 -26.71 1.17 16.13
N LEU A 112 -27.42 0.49 15.22
CA LEU A 112 -28.87 0.37 15.33
C LEU A 112 -29.27 -0.49 16.54
N ALA A 113 -28.47 -1.52 16.86
CA ALA A 113 -28.73 -2.43 17.98
C ALA A 113 -27.87 -2.08 19.20
N MET A 114 -26.63 -1.65 18.99
CA MET A 114 -25.64 -1.38 20.04
C MET A 114 -25.02 0.01 19.83
N PRO A 115 -25.73 1.10 20.19
CA PRO A 115 -25.21 2.44 20.03
C PRO A 115 -23.89 2.63 20.80
N GLU A 116 -22.84 3.01 20.10
CA GLU A 116 -21.57 3.36 20.73
C GLU A 116 -21.51 4.87 21.01
N LYS A 117 -21.18 5.22 22.26
CA LYS A 117 -20.90 6.61 22.63
C LYS A 117 -19.43 6.90 22.34
N ILE A 118 -19.18 7.65 21.26
CA ILE A 118 -17.86 8.19 20.95
C ILE A 118 -17.83 9.59 21.56
N VAL A 119 -17.12 9.75 22.68
CA VAL A 119 -17.16 10.97 23.51
C VAL A 119 -16.37 12.12 22.87
N GLN A 120 -15.34 11.82 22.07
CA GLN A 120 -14.53 12.83 21.40
C GLN A 120 -13.92 12.28 20.11
N HIS A 121 -14.01 13.06 19.03
CA HIS A 121 -13.27 12.87 17.79
C HIS A 121 -13.05 14.22 17.13
N ASP A 122 -12.06 14.31 16.24
CA ASP A 122 -11.81 15.54 15.49
C ASP A 122 -13.02 15.94 14.63
N ASP A 123 -13.10 17.22 14.28
CA ASP A 123 -14.08 17.71 13.31
C ASP A 123 -13.96 16.99 11.97
N LEU A 124 -15.09 16.81 11.27
CA LEU A 124 -15.12 16.14 9.97
C LEU A 124 -14.14 16.77 8.97
N ALA A 125 -13.99 18.09 8.99
CA ALA A 125 -13.06 18.80 8.13
C ALA A 125 -11.60 18.37 8.40
N VAL A 126 -11.22 18.26 9.68
CA VAL A 126 -9.88 17.81 10.11
C VAL A 126 -9.65 16.35 9.73
N ILE A 127 -10.64 15.48 9.96
CA ILE A 127 -10.58 14.07 9.54
C ILE A 127 -10.38 13.95 8.03
N ARG A 128 -11.11 14.75 7.24
CA ARG A 128 -10.98 14.78 5.78
C ARG A 128 -9.59 15.23 5.32
N LEU A 129 -8.98 16.20 6.01
CA LEU A 129 -7.60 16.62 5.73
C LEU A 129 -6.60 15.49 6.04
N LYS A 130 -6.76 14.80 7.18
CA LYS A 130 -5.92 13.64 7.54
C LYS A 130 -6.02 12.52 6.49
N ILE A 131 -7.24 12.17 6.06
CA ILE A 131 -7.48 11.19 5.00
C ILE A 131 -6.86 11.64 3.66
N SER A 132 -6.98 12.92 3.31
CA SER A 132 -6.37 13.46 2.09
C SER A 132 -4.85 13.33 2.13
N LYS A 133 -4.21 13.69 3.25
CA LYS A 133 -2.77 13.56 3.42
C LYS A 133 -2.31 12.11 3.29
N LEU A 134 -2.99 11.18 3.95
CA LEU A 134 -2.71 9.75 3.84
C LEU A 134 -2.86 9.25 2.40
N THR A 135 -3.87 9.74 1.69
CA THR A 135 -4.09 9.40 0.28
C THR A 135 -2.92 9.89 -0.59
N ASP A 136 -2.47 11.13 -0.40
CA ASP A 136 -1.32 11.67 -1.12
C ASP A 136 -0.04 10.87 -0.85
N ASP A 137 0.18 10.48 0.40
CA ASP A 137 1.34 9.69 0.81
C ASP A 137 1.32 8.28 0.21
N ILE A 138 0.16 7.63 0.17
CA ILE A 138 -0.02 6.33 -0.51
C ILE A 138 0.38 6.45 -1.98
N ILE A 139 -0.17 7.45 -2.70
CA ILE A 139 0.11 7.64 -4.13
C ILE A 139 1.60 7.94 -4.36
N GLN A 140 2.22 8.76 -3.50
CA GLN A 140 3.64 9.08 -3.58
C GLN A 140 4.53 7.85 -3.37
N LEU A 141 4.24 7.02 -2.37
CA LEU A 141 5.02 5.81 -2.12
C LEU A 141 4.83 4.77 -3.23
N ILE A 142 3.62 4.64 -3.79
CA ILE A 142 3.36 3.79 -4.96
C ILE A 142 4.16 4.28 -6.18
N ALA A 143 4.15 5.59 -6.47
CA ALA A 143 4.90 6.15 -7.58
C ALA A 143 6.41 5.96 -7.42
N LYS A 144 6.93 6.13 -6.20
CA LYS A 144 8.34 5.87 -5.90
C LYS A 144 8.69 4.39 -6.15
N GLU A 145 7.84 3.50 -5.68
CA GLU A 145 8.03 2.06 -5.84
C GLU A 145 8.05 1.63 -7.31
N LEU A 146 7.07 2.09 -8.10
CA LEU A 146 7.00 1.81 -9.53
C LEU A 146 8.21 2.36 -10.30
N LYS A 147 8.69 3.56 -9.96
CA LYS A 147 9.88 4.14 -10.61
C LYS A 147 11.15 3.37 -10.32
N ASN A 148 11.28 2.84 -9.11
CA ASN A 148 12.48 2.13 -8.67
C ASN A 148 12.51 0.67 -9.12
N ASN A 149 11.35 0.00 -9.10
CA ASN A 149 11.26 -1.45 -9.25
C ASN A 149 10.43 -1.90 -10.47
N GLY A 150 9.89 -0.96 -11.25
CA GLY A 150 9.16 -1.20 -12.50
C GLY A 150 7.73 -1.72 -12.34
N GLN A 151 7.44 -2.48 -11.28
CA GLN A 151 6.13 -3.07 -11.02
C GLN A 151 5.78 -3.07 -9.53
N ILE A 152 4.48 -2.94 -9.24
CA ILE A 152 3.96 -3.21 -7.90
C ILE A 152 3.82 -4.72 -7.77
N LYS A 153 4.76 -5.36 -7.06
CA LYS A 153 4.69 -6.80 -6.81
C LYS A 153 3.52 -7.11 -5.86
N ASN A 154 3.07 -8.37 -5.88
CA ASN A 154 2.12 -8.98 -4.93
C ASN A 154 2.51 -8.84 -3.44
N GLN A 155 3.68 -8.28 -3.13
CA GLN A 155 4.22 -8.13 -1.79
C GLN A 155 3.45 -7.12 -0.95
N ILE A 156 2.99 -5.99 -1.50
CA ILE A 156 2.13 -5.05 -0.74
C ILE A 156 0.85 -5.75 -0.28
N CYS A 157 0.28 -6.60 -1.13
CA CYS A 157 -0.92 -7.36 -0.82
C CYS A 157 -0.74 -8.37 0.32
N SER A 158 0.46 -8.91 0.50
CA SER A 158 0.76 -9.74 1.67
C SER A 158 0.61 -8.98 3.00
N TYR A 159 0.88 -7.67 3.00
CA TYR A 159 0.68 -6.81 4.17
C TYR A 159 -0.78 -6.34 4.28
N ILE A 160 -1.42 -5.92 3.17
CA ILE A 160 -2.84 -5.54 3.17
C ILE A 160 -3.72 -6.67 3.73
N ASN A 161 -3.45 -7.91 3.33
CA ASN A 161 -4.23 -9.07 3.80
C ASN A 161 -4.14 -9.29 5.31
N LYS A 162 -3.05 -8.84 5.96
CA LYS A 162 -2.83 -8.93 7.41
C LYS A 162 -3.50 -7.81 8.20
N ILE A 163 -3.98 -6.73 7.56
CA ILE A 163 -4.68 -5.63 8.23
C ILE A 163 -5.85 -6.18 9.05
N GLN A 164 -5.87 -5.83 10.33
CA GLN A 164 -6.89 -6.16 11.31
C GLN A 164 -7.64 -4.88 11.70
N LEU A 165 -8.60 -4.49 10.87
CA LEU A 165 -9.46 -3.35 11.15
C LEU A 165 -10.89 -3.82 11.34
N HIS A 166 -11.53 -3.37 12.42
CA HIS A 166 -12.93 -3.67 12.68
C HIS A 166 -13.80 -3.22 11.49
N ASN A 167 -14.77 -4.06 11.12
CA ASN A 167 -15.65 -3.86 9.97
C ASN A 167 -14.99 -3.79 8.58
N LEU A 168 -13.70 -4.10 8.45
CA LEU A 168 -13.05 -4.39 7.16
C LEU A 168 -13.05 -5.91 6.90
N LYS A 169 -13.57 -6.35 5.76
CA LYS A 169 -13.69 -7.77 5.41
C LYS A 169 -12.63 -8.19 4.38
N VAL A 170 -12.41 -9.50 4.28
CA VAL A 170 -11.45 -10.10 3.32
C VAL A 170 -11.78 -9.72 1.87
N ALA A 171 -13.06 -9.68 1.51
CA ALA A 171 -13.49 -9.28 0.17
C ALA A 171 -13.10 -7.82 -0.16
N ASP A 172 -13.20 -6.91 0.80
CA ASP A 172 -12.80 -5.51 0.62
C ASP A 172 -11.27 -5.44 0.34
N LYS A 173 -10.47 -6.16 1.13
CA LYS A 173 -9.01 -6.25 0.97
C LYS A 173 -8.63 -6.82 -0.40
N LYS A 174 -9.33 -7.86 -0.87
CA LYS A 174 -9.11 -8.47 -2.19
C LYS A 174 -9.29 -7.48 -3.33
N ILE A 175 -10.36 -6.69 -3.32
CA ILE A 175 -10.64 -5.70 -4.38
C ILE A 175 -9.62 -4.56 -4.36
N ILE A 176 -9.19 -4.12 -3.16
CA ILE A 176 -8.09 -3.15 -3.03
C ILE A 176 -6.83 -3.71 -3.68
N CYS A 177 -6.49 -4.96 -3.39
CA CYS A 177 -5.32 -5.63 -3.96
C CYS A 177 -5.38 -5.76 -5.48
N SER A 178 -6.47 -6.31 -6.01
CA SER A 178 -6.61 -6.51 -7.46
C SER A 178 -6.57 -5.20 -8.25
N SER A 179 -6.96 -4.07 -7.64
CA SER A 179 -6.90 -2.76 -8.29
C SER A 179 -5.55 -2.05 -8.08
N LEU A 180 -4.87 -2.30 -6.97
CA LEU A 180 -3.49 -1.82 -6.73
C LEU A 180 -2.51 -2.39 -7.77
N GLU A 181 -2.63 -3.67 -8.08
CA GLU A 181 -1.77 -4.37 -9.07
C GLU A 181 -1.92 -3.84 -10.49
N GLN A 182 -2.99 -3.07 -10.78
CA GLN A 182 -3.23 -2.47 -12.09
C GLN A 182 -2.53 -1.12 -12.27
N ILE A 183 -2.00 -0.51 -11.21
CA ILE A 183 -1.40 0.82 -11.27
C ILE A 183 -0.08 0.76 -12.05
N SER A 184 0.10 1.66 -13.00
CA SER A 184 1.28 1.72 -13.85
C SER A 184 1.84 3.13 -13.97
N LEU A 185 3.09 3.23 -14.41
CA LEU A 185 3.67 4.49 -14.87
C LEU A 185 2.99 4.96 -16.15
N LYS A 186 3.01 6.27 -16.41
CA LYS A 186 2.58 6.85 -17.68
C LYS A 186 3.54 6.42 -18.79
N ASN A 187 3.01 5.85 -19.86
CA ASN A 187 3.80 5.55 -21.05
C ASN A 187 4.32 6.86 -21.68
N LYS A 188 5.63 7.00 -21.86
CA LYS A 188 6.23 8.21 -22.46
C LYS A 188 5.83 8.42 -23.93
N ASN A 189 5.32 7.38 -24.61
CA ASN A 189 5.03 7.39 -26.05
C ASN A 189 3.66 8.00 -26.44
N THR A 190 2.84 8.45 -25.49
CA THR A 190 1.52 9.04 -25.78
C THR A 190 1.48 10.58 -25.75
N THR A 191 2.64 11.23 -25.76
CA THR A 191 2.75 12.71 -25.69
C THR A 191 3.33 13.33 -26.97
N SER A 192 3.00 12.77 -28.13
CA SER A 192 3.18 13.44 -29.42
C SER A 192 1.99 13.09 -30.32
N LYS A 193 0.94 13.90 -30.24
CA LYS A 193 -0.12 14.13 -31.23
C LYS A 193 -1.23 14.95 -30.55
N LYS A 194 -0.97 16.25 -30.45
CA LYS A 194 -2.00 17.29 -30.50
C LYS A 194 -1.37 18.53 -31.11
#